data_AF-A0A372ZL48-F1
#
_entry.id   AF-A0A372ZL48-F1
#
_cell.length_a   1.000
_cell.length_b   1.000
_cell.length_c   1.000
_cell.angle_alpha   90.00
_cell.angle_beta   90.00
_cell.angle_gamma   90.00
#
_symmetry.space_group_name_H-M   'P 1'
#
loop_
_entity.id
_entity.type
_entity.pdbx_description
1 polymer ?
#
loop_
_entity_poly.entity_id
_entity_poly.type
_entity_poly.pdbx_seq_one_letter_code
_entity_poly.pdbx_strand_id
1 'polypeptide(L)'
;MALLAGAVWLAWTLTAERMSAAMGLGPPDGVVVVEDCYEVSDSEGYNDGTNCKGSFTPAGGGADQARPIVVQDTSGKHRAGTRLPVRLAKGVAHEPSASPAIKYGIAAAMILVLGTVSAGWLLTTAWRGHAPEGSILLTSAGVGLMAVTVLGIAAGLLAGIVALFL
;
A
#
# COMPACT_ATOMS: atom_id res chain seq x y z
N MET A 1 -4.40 -13.00 -20.48
CA MET A 1 -4.25 -11.54 -20.66
C MET A 1 -5.21 -10.75 -19.75
N ALA A 2 -6.54 -10.92 -19.87
CA ALA A 2 -7.50 -10.18 -19.05
C ALA A 2 -7.33 -10.32 -17.52
N LEU A 3 -6.96 -11.51 -17.03
CA LEU A 3 -6.73 -11.74 -15.59
C LEU A 3 -5.49 -11.02 -15.04
N LEU A 4 -4.41 -10.95 -15.82
CA LEU A 4 -3.20 -10.21 -15.44
C LEU A 4 -3.47 -8.71 -15.44
N ALA A 5 -4.13 -8.20 -16.48
CA ALA A 5 -4.53 -6.81 -16.54
C ALA A 5 -5.47 -6.46 -15.37
N GLY A 6 -6.43 -7.33 -15.05
CA GLY A 6 -7.31 -7.18 -13.90
C GLY A 6 -6.57 -7.21 -12.55
N ALA A 7 -5.60 -8.11 -12.38
CA ALA A 7 -4.79 -8.19 -11.16
C ALA A 7 -3.89 -6.96 -10.98
N VAL A 8 -3.24 -6.49 -12.05
CA VAL A 8 -2.44 -5.25 -12.04
C VAL A 8 -3.33 -4.05 -11.73
N TRP A 9 -4.50 -3.97 -12.38
CA TRP A 9 -5.47 -2.91 -12.12
C TRP A 9 -5.97 -2.92 -10.66
N LEU A 10 -6.30 -4.09 -10.11
CA LEU A 10 -6.72 -4.24 -8.72
C LEU A 10 -5.60 -3.88 -7.74
N ALA A 11 -4.39 -4.40 -7.96
CA ALA A 11 -3.24 -4.06 -7.12
C ALA A 11 -3.01 -2.54 -7.11
N TRP A 12 -3.01 -1.92 -8.29
CA TRP A 12 -2.82 -0.47 -8.43
C TRP A 12 -3.93 0.33 -7.72
N THR A 13 -5.20 0.09 -8.07
CA THR A 13 -6.34 0.87 -7.55
C THR A 13 -6.57 0.72 -6.05
N LEU A 14 -6.17 -0.42 -5.47
CA LEU A 14 -6.35 -0.68 -4.05
C LEU A 14 -5.18 -0.18 -3.21
N THR A 15 -3.95 -0.23 -3.71
CA THR A 15 -2.74 -0.01 -2.89
C THR A 15 -1.98 1.27 -3.21
N ALA A 16 -2.00 1.78 -4.46
CA ALA A 16 -1.10 2.86 -4.88
C ALA A 16 -1.29 4.16 -4.08
N GLU A 17 -2.53 4.61 -3.87
CA GLU A 17 -2.83 5.83 -3.11
C GLU A 17 -2.42 5.70 -1.63
N ARG A 18 -2.69 4.54 -1.02
CA ARG A 18 -2.35 4.32 0.40
C ARG A 18 -0.86 4.17 0.59
N MET A 19 -0.19 3.49 -0.33
CA MET A 19 1.25 3.30 -0.32
C MET A 19 1.99 4.62 -0.57
N SER A 20 1.52 5.45 -1.49
CA SER A 20 2.10 6.79 -1.71
C SER A 20 1.92 7.72 -0.52
N ALA A 21 0.73 7.75 0.09
CA ALA A 21 0.48 8.52 1.32
C ALA A 21 1.35 8.01 2.49
N ALA A 22 1.45 6.70 2.69
CA ALA A 22 2.28 6.06 3.70
C ALA A 22 3.78 6.29 3.48
N MET A 23 4.24 6.36 2.23
CA MET A 23 5.62 6.71 1.88
C MET A 23 5.91 8.21 2.00
N GLY A 24 4.90 9.04 2.25
CA GLY A 24 5.04 10.49 2.34
C GLY A 24 5.29 11.16 0.99
N LEU A 25 4.86 10.54 -0.13
CA LEU A 25 4.98 11.14 -1.46
C LEU A 25 4.09 12.38 -1.56
N GLY A 26 4.67 13.50 -2.00
CA GLY A 26 3.99 14.78 -2.14
C GLY A 26 3.87 15.61 -0.84
N PRO A 27 3.35 16.84 -0.95
CA PRO A 27 3.13 17.70 0.20
C PRO A 27 2.09 17.09 1.15
N PRO A 28 2.17 17.36 2.46
CA PRO A 28 1.14 16.93 3.40
C PRO A 28 -0.19 17.62 3.12
N ASP A 29 -1.28 16.87 3.19
CA ASP A 29 -2.64 17.39 3.01
C ASP A 29 -3.11 18.21 4.22
N GLY A 30 -2.42 18.10 5.35
CA GLY A 30 -2.67 18.86 6.55
C GLY A 30 -1.89 18.35 7.76
N VAL A 31 -2.28 18.84 8.93
CA VAL A 31 -1.65 18.52 10.21
C VAL A 31 -2.70 17.97 11.17
N VAL A 32 -2.38 16.86 11.82
CA VAL A 32 -3.16 16.31 12.93
C VAL A 32 -2.51 16.71 14.24
N VAL A 33 -3.30 17.29 15.15
CA VAL A 33 -2.90 17.46 16.55
C VAL A 33 -3.35 16.22 17.31
N VAL A 34 -2.40 15.42 17.77
CA VAL A 34 -2.64 14.18 18.49
C VAL A 34 -3.32 14.48 19.82
N GLU A 35 -4.38 13.76 20.13
CA GLU A 35 -5.06 13.79 21.41
C GLU A 35 -4.71 12.56 22.23
N ASP A 36 -4.76 11.38 21.61
CA ASP A 36 -4.51 10.10 22.26
C ASP A 36 -4.01 9.06 21.26
N CYS A 37 -3.19 8.11 21.71
CA CYS A 37 -2.67 7.03 20.89
C CYS A 37 -2.87 5.69 21.60
N TYR A 38 -3.37 4.71 20.85
CA TYR A 38 -3.65 3.37 21.34
C TYR A 38 -3.08 2.32 20.39
N GLU A 39 -2.66 1.20 20.96
CA GLU A 39 -2.25 0.04 20.18
C GLU A 39 -3.49 -0.65 19.63
N VAL A 40 -3.38 -1.14 18.40
CA VAL A 40 -4.40 -1.93 17.75
C VAL A 40 -3.88 -3.35 17.66
N SER A 41 -4.70 -4.30 18.10
CA SER A 41 -4.40 -5.71 17.96
C SER A 41 -5.16 -6.30 16.78
N ASP A 42 -4.55 -7.26 16.09
CA ASP A 42 -5.22 -8.07 15.09
C ASP A 42 -6.22 -9.06 15.74
N SER A 43 -6.90 -9.86 14.91
CA SER A 43 -7.86 -10.88 15.37
C SER A 43 -7.24 -11.98 16.24
N GLU A 44 -5.92 -12.13 16.21
CA GLU A 44 -5.17 -13.12 16.99
C GLU A 44 -4.59 -12.51 18.28
N GLY A 45 -4.79 -11.20 18.49
CA GLY A 45 -4.32 -10.47 19.67
C GLY A 45 -2.88 -9.96 19.55
N TYR A 46 -2.23 -10.11 18.40
CA TYR A 46 -0.90 -9.55 18.16
C TYR A 46 -0.99 -8.05 17.86
N ASN A 47 0.05 -7.31 18.23
CA ASN A 47 0.14 -5.88 17.96
C ASN A 47 0.26 -5.65 16.44
N ASP A 48 -0.79 -5.08 15.85
CA ASP A 48 -0.88 -4.73 14.44
C ASP A 48 -0.53 -3.24 14.21
N GLY A 49 -0.12 -2.51 15.24
CA GLY A 49 0.39 -1.15 15.12
C GLY A 49 -0.21 -0.18 16.12
N THR A 50 0.09 1.09 15.94
CA THR A 50 -0.39 2.17 16.81
C THR A 50 -1.27 3.11 16.01
N ASN A 51 -2.47 3.39 16.50
CA ASN A 51 -3.36 4.40 15.94
C ASN A 51 -3.42 5.61 16.88
N CYS A 52 -3.41 6.79 16.30
CA CYS A 52 -3.52 8.04 17.04
C CYS A 52 -4.78 8.80 16.63
N LYS A 53 -5.61 9.14 17.61
CA LYS A 53 -6.75 10.06 17.45
C LYS A 53 -6.26 11.49 17.57
N GLY A 54 -6.88 12.38 16.82
CA GLY A 54 -6.59 13.80 16.93
C GLY A 54 -7.46 14.65 16.04
N SER A 55 -7.17 15.93 16.06
CA SER A 55 -7.88 16.93 15.27
C SER A 55 -7.06 17.29 14.03
N PHE A 56 -7.58 16.96 12.84
CA PHE A 56 -6.98 17.27 11.55
C PHE A 56 -7.35 18.67 11.09
N THR A 57 -6.35 19.46 10.75
CA THR A 57 -6.49 20.76 10.08
C THR A 57 -5.94 20.66 8.65
N PRO A 58 -6.73 20.93 7.60
CA PRO A 58 -6.25 20.88 6.23
C PRO A 58 -5.17 21.94 5.96
N ALA A 59 -4.26 21.64 5.02
CA ALA A 59 -3.24 22.59 4.58
C ALA A 59 -3.90 23.86 4.00
N GLY A 60 -3.51 25.02 4.52
CA GLY A 60 -4.14 26.31 4.17
C GLY A 60 -5.49 26.59 4.85
N GLY A 61 -6.01 25.65 5.64
CA GLY A 61 -7.20 25.83 6.46
C GLY A 61 -6.89 26.39 7.86
N GLY A 62 -7.91 26.97 8.49
CA GLY A 62 -7.85 27.46 9.87
C GLY A 62 -8.36 26.43 10.89
N ALA A 63 -8.24 26.78 12.18
CA ALA A 63 -8.68 25.93 13.30
C ALA A 63 -10.22 25.68 13.28
N ASP A 64 -10.98 26.55 12.62
CA ASP A 64 -12.41 26.42 12.37
C ASP A 64 -12.76 25.24 11.46
N GLN A 65 -11.81 24.76 10.66
CA GLN A 65 -11.97 23.61 9.76
C GLN A 65 -11.40 22.32 10.35
N ALA A 66 -11.00 22.36 11.64
CA ALA A 66 -10.48 21.19 12.32
C ALA A 66 -11.57 20.12 12.47
N ARG A 67 -11.25 18.88 12.08
CA ARG A 67 -12.16 17.74 12.19
C ARG A 67 -11.47 16.56 12.89
N PRO A 68 -12.20 15.77 13.69
CA PRO A 68 -11.62 14.59 14.32
C PRO A 68 -11.25 13.56 13.24
N ILE A 69 -10.05 12.98 13.36
CA ILE A 69 -9.58 11.90 12.50
C ILE A 69 -8.75 10.91 13.30
N VAL A 70 -8.60 9.71 12.74
CA VAL A 70 -7.65 8.71 13.22
C VAL A 70 -6.52 8.59 12.21
N VAL A 71 -5.28 8.74 12.69
CA VAL A 71 -4.07 8.41 11.95
C VAL A 71 -3.78 6.93 12.19
N GLN A 72 -3.81 6.14 11.11
CA GLN A 72 -3.58 4.70 11.19
C GLN A 72 -2.11 4.35 11.00
N ASP A 73 -1.67 3.27 11.64
CA ASP A 73 -0.32 2.71 11.48
C ASP A 73 0.79 3.75 11.69
N THR A 74 0.65 4.56 12.75
CA THR A 74 1.67 5.54 13.14
C THR A 74 3.00 4.86 13.48
N SER A 75 4.09 5.61 13.32
CA SER A 75 5.45 5.11 13.56
C SER A 75 5.71 4.72 15.02
N GLY A 76 4.84 5.15 15.94
CA GLY A 76 4.83 4.80 17.35
C GLY A 76 3.83 5.63 18.13
N LYS A 77 3.86 5.53 19.46
CA LYS A 77 3.02 6.37 20.33
C LYS A 77 3.54 7.80 20.34
N HIS A 78 2.70 8.71 19.87
CA HIS A 78 2.95 10.14 19.94
C HIS A 78 2.34 10.74 21.21
N ARG A 79 2.96 11.79 21.75
CA ARG A 79 2.42 12.50 22.92
C ARG A 79 1.21 13.33 22.52
N ALA A 80 0.22 13.48 23.41
CA ALA A 80 -0.85 14.45 23.23
C ALA A 80 -0.30 15.86 22.97
N GLY A 81 -0.89 16.58 22.01
CA GLY A 81 -0.44 17.87 21.50
C GLY A 81 0.59 17.80 20.36
N THR A 82 1.10 16.61 20.03
CA THR A 82 2.04 16.44 18.91
C THR A 82 1.38 16.79 17.59
N ARG A 83 2.07 17.55 16.75
CA ARG A 83 1.61 17.93 15.40
C ARG A 83 2.21 16.97 14.39
N LEU A 84 1.37 16.15 13.77
CA LEU A 84 1.75 15.18 12.76
C LEU A 84 1.37 15.68 11.37
N PRO A 85 2.33 15.89 10.44
CA PRO A 85 2.01 16.15 9.05
C PRO A 85 1.52 14.84 8.41
N VAL A 86 0.27 14.84 7.94
CA VAL A 86 -0.36 13.64 7.39
C VAL A 86 -0.74 13.80 5.93
N ARG A 87 -0.82 12.68 5.22
CA ARG A 87 -1.43 12.59 3.89
C ARG A 87 -2.73 11.80 4.00
N LEU A 88 -3.74 12.22 3.25
CA LEU A 88 -5.05 11.59 3.20
C LEU A 88 -5.13 10.67 2.00
N ALA A 89 -5.38 9.38 2.23
CA ALA A 89 -5.72 8.42 1.18
C ALA A 89 -7.08 7.82 1.48
N LYS A 90 -8.06 8.02 0.58
CA LYS A 90 -9.44 7.52 0.72
C LYS A 90 -10.08 7.83 2.08
N GLY A 91 -9.83 9.02 2.61
CA GLY A 91 -10.36 9.48 3.91
C GLY A 91 -9.61 9.01 5.15
N VAL A 92 -8.50 8.27 4.99
CA VAL A 92 -7.63 7.84 6.09
C VAL A 92 -6.38 8.70 6.13
N ALA A 93 -6.01 9.18 7.32
CA ALA A 93 -4.76 9.91 7.52
C ALA A 93 -3.60 8.95 7.74
N HIS A 94 -2.52 9.16 7.01
CA HIS A 94 -1.28 8.41 7.11
C HIS A 94 -0.13 9.32 7.56
N GLU A 95 0.57 8.87 8.61
CA GLU A 95 1.90 9.36 8.92
C GLU A 95 2.90 8.69 7.97
N PRO A 96 3.89 9.42 7.43
CA PRO A 96 4.95 8.81 6.65
C PRO A 96 5.71 7.78 7.49
N SER A 97 5.56 6.50 7.20
CA SER A 97 6.24 5.43 7.92
C SER A 97 6.38 4.18 7.05
N ALA A 98 7.45 3.41 7.31
CA ALA A 98 7.77 2.23 6.51
C ALA A 98 6.77 1.07 6.73
N SER A 99 6.16 0.99 7.92
CA SER A 99 5.26 -0.10 8.30
C SER A 99 4.01 -0.23 7.39
N PRO A 100 3.15 0.79 7.24
CA PRO A 100 2.01 0.75 6.33
C PRO A 100 2.45 0.57 4.88
N ALA A 101 3.57 1.18 4.46
CA ALA A 101 4.09 0.98 3.11
C ALA A 101 4.44 -0.49 2.82
N ILE A 102 5.03 -1.20 3.79
CA ILE A 102 5.31 -2.64 3.69
C ILE A 102 3.99 -3.44 3.62
N LYS A 103 3.02 -3.15 4.50
CA LYS A 103 1.71 -3.84 4.51
C LYS A 103 1.00 -3.74 3.16
N TYR A 104 0.88 -2.53 2.62
CA TYR A 104 0.26 -2.30 1.31
C TYR A 104 1.06 -2.92 0.16
N GLY A 105 2.40 -2.91 0.25
CA GLY A 105 3.28 -3.58 -0.70
C GLY A 105 3.09 -5.10 -0.73
N ILE A 106 2.98 -5.75 0.43
CA ILE A 106 2.73 -7.20 0.54
C ILE A 106 1.35 -7.53 -0.06
N ALA A 107 0.31 -6.75 0.27
CA ALA A 107 -1.01 -6.94 -0.29
C ALA A 107 -1.01 -6.83 -1.83
N ALA A 108 -0.32 -5.84 -2.40
CA ALA A 108 -0.16 -5.69 -3.84
C ALA A 108 0.55 -6.90 -4.46
N ALA A 109 1.65 -7.36 -3.83
CA ALA A 109 2.41 -8.51 -4.29
C ALA A 109 1.55 -9.79 -4.31
N MET A 110 0.75 -10.03 -3.27
CA MET A 110 -0.16 -11.18 -3.23
C MET A 110 -1.19 -11.17 -4.36
N ILE A 111 -1.79 -10.02 -4.66
CA ILE A 111 -2.76 -9.87 -5.76
C ILE A 111 -2.09 -10.23 -7.10
N LEU A 112 -0.86 -9.76 -7.31
CA LEU A 112 -0.11 -10.01 -8.55
C LEU A 112 0.31 -11.48 -8.67
N VAL A 113 0.75 -12.11 -7.58
CA VAL A 113 1.11 -13.54 -7.56
C VAL A 113 -0.11 -14.41 -7.88
N LEU A 114 -1.25 -14.16 -7.25
CA LEU A 114 -2.48 -14.90 -7.55
C LEU A 114 -2.90 -14.73 -9.02
N GLY A 115 -2.85 -13.50 -9.53
CA GLY A 115 -3.18 -13.21 -10.93
C GLY A 115 -2.25 -13.89 -11.94
N THR A 116 -0.93 -13.89 -11.68
CA THR A 116 0.08 -14.50 -12.55
C THR A 116 0.00 -16.03 -12.55
N VAL A 117 -0.16 -16.64 -11.38
CA VAL A 117 -0.30 -18.11 -11.27
C VAL A 117 -1.55 -18.58 -12.00
N SER A 118 -2.70 -17.93 -11.77
CA SER A 118 -3.95 -18.30 -12.46
C SER A 118 -3.87 -18.09 -13.97
N ALA A 119 -3.25 -17.00 -14.43
CA ALA A 119 -3.07 -16.75 -15.85
C ALA A 119 -2.11 -17.76 -16.50
N GLY A 120 -1.03 -18.13 -15.82
CA GLY A 120 -0.09 -19.16 -16.27
C GLY A 120 -0.73 -20.54 -16.38
N TRP A 121 -1.57 -20.92 -15.40
CA TRP A 121 -2.35 -22.16 -15.44
C TRP A 121 -3.32 -22.21 -16.63
N LEU A 122 -4.06 -21.13 -16.87
CA LEU A 122 -5.01 -21.06 -17.99
C LEU A 122 -4.31 -21.07 -19.35
N LEU A 123 -3.16 -20.38 -19.47
CA LEU A 123 -2.38 -20.38 -20.71
C LEU A 123 -1.81 -21.76 -21.01
N THR A 124 -1.30 -22.47 -20.00
CA THR A 124 -0.72 -23.81 -20.17
C THR A 124 -1.77 -24.86 -20.51
N THR A 125 -2.93 -24.83 -19.86
CA THR A 125 -4.06 -25.73 -20.17
C THR A 125 -4.68 -25.45 -21.55
N ALA A 126 -4.83 -24.18 -21.93
CA ALA A 126 -5.37 -23.80 -23.24
C ALA A 126 -4.41 -24.16 -24.40
N TRP A 127 -3.09 -24.05 -24.20
CA TRP A 127 -2.11 -24.35 -25.23
C TRP A 127 -1.83 -25.84 -25.41
N ARG A 128 -1.88 -26.65 -24.34
CA ARG A 128 -1.47 -28.06 -24.41
C ARG A 128 -2.62 -29.06 -24.47
N GLY A 129 -3.87 -28.63 -24.24
CA GLY A 129 -5.02 -29.55 -24.20
C GLY A 129 -4.87 -30.69 -23.17
N HIS A 130 -3.90 -30.58 -22.25
CA HIS A 130 -3.51 -31.54 -21.21
C HIS A 130 -2.93 -30.76 -20.03
N ALA A 131 -3.12 -31.29 -18.81
CA ALA A 131 -2.58 -30.68 -17.59
C ALA A 131 -1.03 -30.65 -17.64
N PRO A 132 -0.40 -29.49 -17.34
CA PRO A 132 1.06 -29.35 -17.43
C PRO A 132 1.80 -30.14 -16.34
N GLU A 133 2.95 -30.70 -16.69
CA GLU A 133 3.90 -31.27 -15.71
C GLU A 133 4.40 -30.18 -14.73
N GLY A 134 4.56 -30.56 -13.46
CA GLY A 134 4.84 -29.62 -12.36
C GLY A 134 6.11 -28.77 -12.52
N SER A 135 7.10 -29.25 -13.28
CA SER A 135 8.34 -28.52 -13.59
C SER A 135 8.09 -27.25 -14.42
N ILE A 136 7.15 -27.32 -15.37
CA ILE A 136 6.81 -26.21 -16.26
C ILE A 136 6.06 -25.11 -15.50
N LEU A 137 5.19 -25.50 -14.57
CA LEU A 137 4.53 -24.59 -13.65
C LEU A 137 5.55 -23.82 -12.81
N LEU A 138 6.54 -24.51 -12.25
CA LEU A 138 7.60 -23.86 -11.47
C LEU A 138 8.40 -22.83 -12.28
N THR A 139 8.83 -23.17 -13.50
CA THR A 139 9.56 -22.23 -14.37
C THR A 139 8.70 -21.05 -14.81
N SER A 140 7.43 -21.28 -15.16
CA SER A 140 6.53 -20.19 -15.59
C SER A 140 6.17 -19.25 -14.43
N ALA A 141 5.99 -19.80 -13.22
CA ALA A 141 5.82 -19.02 -12.00
C ALA A 141 7.09 -18.21 -11.71
N GLY A 142 8.28 -18.80 -11.87
CA GLY A 142 9.56 -18.11 -11.68
C GLY A 142 9.76 -16.93 -12.64
N VAL A 143 9.48 -17.12 -13.94
CA VAL A 143 9.58 -16.05 -14.94
C VAL A 143 8.52 -14.97 -14.70
N GLY A 144 7.30 -15.36 -14.34
CA GLY A 144 6.23 -14.42 -13.98
C GLY A 144 6.60 -13.58 -12.75
N LEU A 145 7.18 -14.21 -11.74
CA LEU A 145 7.62 -13.54 -10.51
C LEU A 145 8.78 -12.59 -10.81
N MET A 146 9.76 -13.00 -11.62
CA MET A 146 10.83 -12.11 -12.09
C MET A 146 10.29 -10.90 -12.84
N ALA A 147 9.36 -11.11 -13.79
CA ALA A 147 8.78 -10.02 -14.57
C ALA A 147 8.00 -9.03 -13.68
N VAL A 148 7.22 -9.52 -12.72
CA VAL A 148 6.52 -8.68 -11.74
C VAL A 148 7.50 -7.90 -10.87
N THR A 149 8.57 -8.56 -10.42
CA THR A 149 9.60 -7.91 -9.58
C THR A 149 10.31 -6.80 -10.36
N VAL A 150 10.71 -7.07 -11.60
CA VAL A 150 11.37 -6.08 -12.47
C VAL A 150 10.44 -4.90 -12.79
N LEU A 151 9.15 -5.15 -13.10
CA LEU A 151 8.18 -4.08 -13.31
C LEU A 151 7.91 -3.26 -12.05
N GLY A 152 7.83 -3.92 -10.88
CA GLY A 152 7.68 -3.23 -9.60
C GLY A 152 8.86 -2.33 -9.29
N ILE A 153 10.09 -2.80 -9.52
CA ILE A 153 11.31 -2.00 -9.35
C ILE A 153 11.34 -0.84 -10.34
N ALA A 154 11.01 -1.08 -11.62
CA ALA A 154 10.98 -0.03 -12.64
C ALA A 154 9.94 1.06 -12.32
N ALA A 155 8.74 0.66 -11.87
CA ALA A 155 7.69 1.59 -11.46
C ALA A 155 8.08 2.38 -10.19
N GLY A 156 8.70 1.71 -9.21
CA GLY A 156 9.23 2.37 -8.01
C GLY A 156 10.34 3.36 -8.32
N LEU A 157 11.26 3.01 -9.22
CA LEU A 157 12.31 3.90 -9.70
C LEU A 157 11.75 5.09 -10.49
N LEU A 158 10.77 4.88 -11.37
CA LEU A 158 10.12 5.97 -12.11
C LEU A 158 9.36 6.91 -11.16
N ALA A 159 8.65 6.38 -10.17
CA ALA A 159 7.99 7.20 -9.15
C ALA A 159 9.01 7.98 -8.30
N GLY A 160 10.13 7.36 -7.94
CA GLY A 160 11.22 8.01 -7.20
C GLY A 160 11.96 9.09 -8.02
N ILE A 161 12.13 8.88 -9.33
CA ILE A 161 12.71 9.89 -10.23
C ILE A 161 11.76 11.08 -10.38
N VAL A 162 10.46 10.85 -10.55
CA VAL A 162 9.48 11.94 -10.61
C VAL A 162 9.45 12.73 -9.29
N ALA A 163 9.65 12.06 -8.15
CA ALA A 163 9.76 12.70 -6.83
C ALA A 163 11.06 13.48 -6.60
N LEU A 164 12.10 13.26 -7.42
CA LEU A 164 13.38 14.00 -7.35
C LEU A 164 13.35 15.32 -8.13
N PHE A 165 12.37 15.51 -9.01
CA PHE A 165 12.20 16.69 -9.87
C PHE A 165 11.03 17.60 -9.47
N LEU A 166 10.39 17.34 -8.32
CA LEU A 166 9.31 18.12 -7.71
C LEU A 166 9.74 18.62 -6.32
#